data_AF-A0A9E2IJS0-F1
#
_entry.id   AF-A0A9E2IJS0-F1
#
_cell.length_a   1.000
_cell.length_b   1.000
_cell.length_c   1.000
_cell.angle_alpha   90.00
_cell.angle_beta   90.00
_cell.angle_gamma   90.00
#
_symmetry.space_group_name_H-M   'P 1'
#
loop_
_entity.id
_entity.type
_entity.pdbx_description
1 polymer ?
#
loop_
_entity_poly.entity_id
_entity_poly.type
_entity_poly.pdbx_seq_one_letter_code
_entity_poly.pdbx_strand_id
1 'polypeptide(L)'
;MKQILAGVIALVVCCGALPAYPLGTTLLDIRNGIFEEAKQVQSLLNQSKDAGLVVSMWDTCIISVTQLNGYFYMLGIFEKIKTEDLSEEPINYLLSWLLEIRKTNDMNIKSLEQYAMPVEAKTKAQRERIRGYFVELNKRIDREITKIKLLWQSVQVKRTPKIIEATPKR
;
A
#
# COMPACT_ATOMS: atom_id res chain seq x y z
N MET A 1 32.71 -4.86 35.15
CA MET A 1 31.89 -4.21 34.11
C MET A 1 31.76 -5.07 32.83
N LYS A 2 31.27 -6.31 32.92
CA LYS A 2 30.99 -7.16 31.74
C LYS A 2 29.63 -7.88 31.77
N GLN A 3 28.88 -7.77 32.87
CA GLN A 3 27.59 -8.46 33.02
C GLN A 3 26.36 -7.54 32.94
N ILE A 4 26.54 -6.21 32.96
CA ILE A 4 25.43 -5.25 32.82
C ILE A 4 25.12 -4.98 31.34
N LEU A 5 26.09 -5.15 30.44
CA LEU A 5 25.91 -4.90 29.01
C LEU A 5 25.11 -6.01 28.29
N ALA A 6 25.09 -7.23 28.85
CA ALA A 6 24.30 -8.34 28.32
C ALA A 6 22.79 -8.22 28.66
N GLY A 7 22.44 -7.52 29.74
CA GLY A 7 21.03 -7.33 30.15
C GLY A 7 20.27 -6.31 29.30
N VAL A 8 20.96 -5.30 28.76
CA VAL A 8 20.32 -4.25 27.93
C VAL A 8 20.12 -4.72 26.49
N ILE A 9 21.01 -5.58 25.97
CA ILE A 9 20.88 -6.12 24.61
C ILE A 9 19.77 -7.18 24.54
N ALA A 10 19.55 -7.95 25.61
CA ALA A 10 18.43 -8.90 25.66
C ALA A 10 17.04 -8.23 25.77
N LEU A 11 16.96 -7.02 26.34
CA LEU A 11 15.68 -6.30 26.48
C LEU A 11 15.26 -5.58 25.19
N VAL A 12 16.21 -5.15 24.35
CA VAL A 12 15.93 -4.49 23.07
C VAL A 12 15.48 -5.48 21.98
N VAL A 13 15.86 -6.76 22.11
CA VAL A 13 15.49 -7.81 21.13
C VAL A 13 14.06 -8.34 21.36
N CYS A 14 13.47 -8.18 22.56
CA CYS A 14 12.12 -8.69 22.86
C CYS A 14 10.98 -7.66 22.69
N CYS A 15 11.26 -6.38 22.44
CA CYS A 15 10.23 -5.34 22.28
C CYS A 15 9.98 -4.88 20.82
N GLY A 16 10.67 -5.46 19.83
CA GLY A 16 10.54 -5.06 18.41
C GLY A 16 9.99 -6.13 17.47
N ALA A 17 9.87 -7.38 17.90
CA ALA A 17 9.37 -8.46 17.05
C ALA A 17 7.84 -8.47 17.02
N LEU A 18 7.26 -7.46 16.35
CA LEU A 18 6.04 -7.77 15.60
C LEU A 18 6.40 -8.93 14.67
N PRO A 19 5.63 -10.03 14.64
CA PRO A 19 5.89 -11.10 13.68
C PRO A 19 6.04 -10.48 12.30
N ALA A 20 7.22 -10.68 11.69
CA ALA A 20 7.45 -10.30 10.31
C ALA A 20 6.58 -11.24 9.45
N TYR A 21 5.32 -10.84 9.27
CA TYR A 21 4.39 -11.53 8.39
C TYR A 21 4.98 -11.51 6.98
N PRO A 22 4.91 -12.61 6.22
CA PRO A 22 5.41 -12.65 4.85
C PRO A 22 4.47 -11.81 3.98
N LEU A 23 4.71 -10.52 3.93
CA LEU A 23 4.01 -9.60 3.05
C LEU A 23 4.54 -9.83 1.64
N GLY A 24 3.76 -10.52 0.80
CA GLY A 24 4.18 -10.94 -0.54
C GLY A 24 4.63 -9.76 -1.41
N THR A 25 5.51 -9.97 -2.39
CA THR A 25 6.41 -8.95 -3.01
C THR A 25 5.81 -8.02 -4.07
N THR A 26 4.61 -8.30 -4.58
CA THR A 26 3.88 -7.44 -5.55
C THR A 26 2.62 -6.80 -4.97
N LEU A 27 2.07 -5.76 -5.62
CA LEU A 27 0.75 -5.21 -5.25
C LEU A 27 -0.35 -6.29 -5.30
N LEU A 28 -0.21 -7.26 -6.21
CA LEU A 28 -1.13 -8.39 -6.34
C LEU A 28 -1.05 -9.32 -5.12
N ASP A 29 0.16 -9.59 -4.64
CA ASP A 29 0.33 -10.43 -3.45
C ASP A 29 -0.25 -9.77 -2.20
N ILE A 30 -0.08 -8.45 -2.05
CA ILE A 30 -0.71 -7.68 -0.96
C ILE A 30 -2.23 -7.73 -1.08
N ARG A 31 -2.79 -7.52 -2.28
CA ARG A 31 -4.23 -7.65 -2.55
C ARG A 31 -4.73 -9.02 -2.11
N ASN A 32 -4.01 -10.08 -2.44
CA ASN A 32 -4.37 -11.46 -2.08
C ASN A 32 -4.27 -11.68 -0.57
N GLY A 33 -3.22 -11.16 0.08
CA GLY A 33 -3.10 -11.17 1.53
C GLY A 33 -4.27 -10.49 2.23
N ILE A 34 -4.65 -9.28 1.82
CA ILE A 34 -5.83 -8.57 2.35
C ILE A 34 -7.11 -9.38 2.14
N PHE A 35 -7.25 -10.04 0.99
CA PHE A 35 -8.41 -10.89 0.71
C PHE A 35 -8.46 -12.13 1.62
N GLU A 36 -7.33 -12.77 1.91
CA GLU A 36 -7.28 -13.88 2.87
C GLU A 36 -7.55 -13.40 4.31
N GLU A 37 -7.05 -12.22 4.68
CA GLU A 37 -7.38 -11.63 5.97
C GLU A 37 -8.87 -11.30 6.06
N ALA A 38 -9.51 -10.84 4.98
CA ALA A 38 -10.96 -10.64 4.95
C ALA A 38 -11.65 -11.94 5.38
N LYS A 39 -11.38 -13.08 4.72
CA LYS A 39 -11.99 -14.38 5.07
C LYS A 39 -11.80 -14.75 6.55
N GLN A 40 -10.62 -14.48 7.10
CA GLN A 40 -10.36 -14.67 8.53
C GLN A 40 -11.24 -13.76 9.39
N VAL A 41 -11.39 -12.48 9.06
CA VAL A 41 -12.31 -11.56 9.74
C VAL A 41 -13.76 -12.04 9.63
N GLN A 42 -14.19 -12.56 8.48
CA GLN A 42 -15.53 -13.10 8.30
C GLN A 42 -15.86 -14.18 9.32
N SER A 43 -14.89 -15.06 9.60
CA SER A 43 -15.07 -16.13 10.57
C SER A 43 -15.26 -15.60 12.00
N LEU A 44 -14.73 -14.41 12.30
CA LEU A 44 -14.89 -13.74 13.59
C LEU A 44 -16.26 -13.07 13.74
N LEU A 45 -16.95 -12.70 12.65
CA LEU A 45 -18.23 -11.99 12.71
C LEU A 45 -19.30 -12.74 13.52
N ASN A 46 -19.28 -14.07 13.44
CA ASN A 46 -20.27 -14.93 14.11
C ASN A 46 -19.83 -15.38 15.51
N GLN A 47 -18.61 -15.04 15.93
CA GLN A 47 -17.98 -15.59 17.14
C GLN A 47 -17.49 -14.53 18.12
N SER A 48 -17.20 -13.33 17.65
CA SER A 48 -16.61 -12.26 18.44
C SER A 48 -17.66 -11.41 19.14
N LYS A 49 -17.32 -10.95 20.33
CA LYS A 49 -18.08 -9.93 21.07
C LYS A 49 -17.82 -8.51 20.54
N ASP A 50 -16.78 -8.34 19.71
CA ASP A 50 -16.36 -7.07 19.12
C ASP A 50 -17.04 -6.80 17.76
N ALA A 51 -18.31 -7.19 17.61
CA ALA A 51 -18.99 -7.28 16.31
C ALA A 51 -18.86 -6.00 15.45
N GLY A 52 -19.02 -4.81 16.05
CA GLY A 52 -18.88 -3.54 15.32
C GLY A 52 -17.47 -3.30 14.75
N LEU A 53 -16.42 -3.64 15.51
CA LEU A 53 -15.04 -3.54 15.04
C LEU A 53 -14.75 -4.61 13.98
N VAL A 54 -15.23 -5.83 14.16
CA VAL A 54 -15.03 -6.92 13.19
C VAL A 54 -15.71 -6.59 11.86
N VAL A 55 -16.91 -6.01 11.86
CA VAL A 55 -17.57 -5.51 10.64
C VAL A 55 -16.73 -4.42 9.98
N SER A 56 -16.26 -3.43 10.75
CA SER A 56 -15.42 -2.36 10.21
C SER A 56 -14.11 -2.89 9.57
N MET A 57 -13.48 -3.89 10.20
CA MET A 57 -12.30 -4.56 9.66
C MET A 57 -12.61 -5.29 8.35
N TRP A 58 -13.75 -5.97 8.27
CA TRP A 58 -14.18 -6.66 7.06
C TRP A 58 -14.40 -5.67 5.91
N ASP A 59 -15.20 -4.64 6.15
CA ASP A 59 -15.50 -3.60 5.14
C ASP A 59 -14.22 -2.95 4.62
N THR A 60 -13.32 -2.64 5.52
CA THR A 60 -12.00 -2.08 5.22
C THR A 60 -11.18 -2.97 4.28
N CYS A 61 -11.17 -4.29 4.51
CA CYS A 61 -10.51 -5.24 3.61
C CYS A 61 -11.19 -5.28 2.23
N ILE A 62 -12.53 -5.35 2.19
CA ILE A 62 -13.29 -5.44 0.93
C ILE A 62 -13.11 -4.20 0.06
N ILE A 63 -13.18 -3.00 0.67
CA ILE A 63 -12.95 -1.73 -0.04
C ILE A 63 -11.55 -1.72 -0.66
N SER A 64 -10.53 -2.13 0.10
CA SER A 64 -9.14 -2.11 -0.36
C SER A 64 -8.91 -3.11 -1.51
N VAL A 65 -9.46 -4.32 -1.41
CA VAL A 65 -9.41 -5.31 -2.52
C VAL A 65 -10.10 -4.76 -3.77
N THR A 66 -11.25 -4.11 -3.61
CA THR A 66 -12.00 -3.53 -4.73
C THR A 66 -11.21 -2.42 -5.42
N GLN A 67 -10.60 -1.53 -4.64
CA GLN A 67 -9.74 -0.46 -5.17
C GLN A 67 -8.52 -1.01 -5.92
N LEU A 68 -7.87 -2.06 -5.40
CA LEU A 68 -6.74 -2.71 -6.06
C LEU A 68 -7.15 -3.43 -7.34
N ASN A 69 -8.32 -4.09 -7.36
CA ASN A 69 -8.85 -4.67 -8.60
C ASN A 69 -9.12 -3.57 -9.65
N GLY A 70 -9.68 -2.43 -9.24
CA GLY A 70 -9.88 -1.27 -10.11
C GLY A 70 -8.56 -0.72 -10.67
N TYR A 71 -7.52 -0.67 -9.85
CA TYR A 71 -6.17 -0.29 -10.29
C TYR A 71 -5.63 -1.25 -11.37
N PHE A 72 -5.72 -2.57 -11.16
CA PHE A 72 -5.25 -3.54 -12.14
C PHE A 72 -6.04 -3.50 -13.45
N TYR A 73 -7.35 -3.23 -13.38
CA TYR A 73 -8.17 -3.00 -14.57
C TYR A 73 -7.69 -1.77 -15.36
N MET A 74 -7.44 -0.65 -14.65
CA MET A 74 -6.91 0.57 -15.27
C MET A 74 -5.52 0.35 -15.89
N LEU A 75 -4.62 -0.36 -15.20
CA LEU A 75 -3.32 -0.76 -15.78
C LEU A 75 -3.51 -1.53 -17.09
N GLY A 76 -4.41 -2.51 -17.12
CA GLY A 76 -4.69 -3.28 -18.33
C GLY A 76 -5.29 -2.45 -19.47
N ILE A 77 -5.96 -1.33 -19.18
CA ILE A 77 -6.37 -0.34 -20.19
C ILE A 77 -5.13 0.42 -20.69
N PHE A 78 -4.27 0.89 -19.79
CA PHE A 78 -3.05 1.62 -20.16
C PHE A 78 -2.09 0.79 -21.01
N GLU A 79 -1.92 -0.49 -20.70
CA GLU A 79 -1.08 -1.42 -21.49
C GLU A 79 -1.57 -1.61 -22.93
N LYS A 80 -2.86 -1.33 -23.20
CA LYS A 80 -3.45 -1.43 -24.53
C LYS A 80 -3.33 -0.14 -25.35
N ILE A 81 -2.94 0.98 -24.73
CA ILE A 81 -2.65 2.22 -25.45
C ILE A 81 -1.30 2.03 -26.14
N LYS A 82 -1.23 2.32 -27.45
CA LYS A 82 0.02 2.19 -28.21
C LYS A 82 1.08 3.12 -27.63
N THR A 83 2.34 2.68 -27.63
CA THR A 83 3.51 3.41 -27.06
C THR A 83 3.67 4.83 -27.62
N GLU A 84 3.17 5.07 -28.84
CA GLU A 84 3.22 6.35 -29.54
C GLU A 84 2.11 7.34 -29.08
N ASP A 85 1.04 6.82 -28.47
CA ASP A 85 -0.14 7.56 -27.96
C ASP A 85 -0.07 7.85 -26.46
N LEU A 86 1.10 7.72 -25.82
CA LEU A 86 1.30 8.11 -24.42
C LEU A 86 1.18 9.64 -24.28
N SER A 87 -0.07 10.10 -24.10
CA SER A 87 -0.41 11.45 -23.69
C SER A 87 -0.31 11.60 -22.16
N GLU A 88 -0.29 12.84 -21.70
CA GLU A 88 -0.16 13.19 -20.28
C GLU A 88 -1.34 12.70 -19.44
N GLU A 89 -2.52 12.74 -20.02
CA GLU A 89 -3.79 12.45 -19.35
C GLU A 89 -3.87 11.01 -18.80
N PRO A 90 -3.59 9.95 -19.57
CA PRO A 90 -3.44 8.58 -19.09
C PRO A 90 -2.57 8.43 -17.84
N ILE A 91 -1.40 9.06 -17.84
CA ILE A 91 -0.44 8.98 -16.75
C ILE A 91 -0.97 9.70 -15.51
N ASN A 92 -1.63 10.85 -15.70
CA ASN A 92 -2.27 11.59 -14.62
C ASN A 92 -3.42 10.81 -13.99
N TYR A 93 -4.23 10.09 -14.77
CA TYR A 93 -5.26 9.20 -14.23
C TYR A 93 -4.67 8.07 -13.38
N LEU A 94 -3.62 7.40 -13.88
CA LEU A 94 -2.96 6.32 -13.14
C LEU A 94 -2.36 6.81 -11.81
N LEU A 95 -1.70 7.97 -11.83
CA LEU A 95 -1.15 8.61 -10.63
C LEU A 95 -2.25 9.00 -9.64
N SER A 96 -3.32 9.61 -10.12
CA SER A 96 -4.45 10.02 -9.28
C SER A 96 -5.10 8.81 -8.60
N TRP A 97 -5.25 7.71 -9.33
CA TRP A 97 -5.79 6.47 -8.77
C TRP A 97 -4.91 5.92 -7.64
N LEU A 98 -3.60 5.83 -7.85
CA LEU A 98 -2.66 5.39 -6.81
C LEU A 98 -2.70 6.28 -5.56
N LEU A 99 -2.79 7.60 -5.75
CA LEU A 99 -2.90 8.56 -4.65
C LEU A 99 -4.19 8.38 -3.85
N GLU A 100 -5.32 8.14 -4.51
CA GLU A 100 -6.59 7.88 -3.83
C GLU A 100 -6.55 6.57 -3.03
N ILE A 101 -5.97 5.49 -3.57
CA ILE A 101 -5.79 4.24 -2.81
C ILE A 101 -4.97 4.50 -1.54
N ARG A 102 -3.84 5.21 -1.66
CA ARG A 102 -2.98 5.56 -0.52
C ARG A 102 -3.74 6.33 0.55
N LYS A 103 -4.52 7.34 0.13
CA LYS A 103 -5.34 8.16 1.03
C LYS A 103 -6.41 7.31 1.74
N THR A 104 -7.07 6.40 1.03
CA THR A 104 -8.03 5.46 1.63
C THR A 104 -7.35 4.56 2.66
N ASN A 105 -6.17 4.01 2.36
CA ASN A 105 -5.40 3.21 3.31
C ASN A 105 -5.02 4.00 4.57
N ASP A 106 -4.59 5.26 4.42
CA ASP A 106 -4.28 6.13 5.56
C ASP A 106 -5.50 6.34 6.47
N MET A 107 -6.69 6.49 5.88
CA MET A 107 -7.95 6.57 6.64
C MET A 107 -8.28 5.25 7.33
N ASN A 108 -8.08 4.12 6.64
CA ASN A 108 -8.31 2.79 7.19
C ASN A 108 -7.38 2.49 8.38
N ILE A 109 -6.09 2.80 8.27
CA ILE A 109 -5.12 2.66 9.38
C ILE A 109 -5.60 3.46 10.60
N LYS A 110 -5.97 4.73 10.42
CA LYS A 110 -6.47 5.58 11.51
C LYS A 110 -7.74 5.01 12.13
N SER A 111 -8.68 4.52 11.32
CA SER A 111 -9.91 3.88 11.80
C SER A 111 -9.62 2.68 12.69
N LEU A 112 -8.67 1.83 12.29
CA LEU A 112 -8.26 0.66 13.09
C LEU A 112 -7.57 1.07 14.41
N GLU A 113 -6.91 2.22 14.47
CA GLU A 113 -6.21 2.71 15.66
C GLU A 113 -7.13 3.41 16.69
N GLN A 114 -8.31 3.89 16.27
CA GLN A 114 -9.21 4.70 17.11
C GLN A 114 -9.99 3.91 18.19
N TYR A 115 -9.92 2.58 18.20
CA TYR A 115 -10.63 1.76 19.17
C TYR A 115 -9.88 1.66 20.51
N ALA A 116 -10.26 2.53 21.46
CA ALA A 116 -9.69 2.62 22.81
C ALA A 116 -10.30 1.63 23.82
N MET A 117 -11.30 0.82 23.43
CA MET A 117 -11.94 -0.14 24.32
C MET A 117 -11.13 -1.45 24.44
N PRO A 118 -11.29 -2.20 25.55
CA PRO A 118 -10.80 -3.58 25.63
C PRO A 118 -11.38 -4.41 24.48
N VAL A 119 -10.51 -5.08 23.73
CA VAL A 119 -10.85 -5.88 22.54
C VAL A 119 -10.40 -7.32 22.79
N GLU A 120 -11.11 -8.31 22.25
CA GLU A 120 -10.69 -9.70 22.33
C GLU A 120 -9.32 -9.90 21.68
N ALA A 121 -8.50 -10.79 22.27
CA ALA A 121 -7.12 -11.00 21.81
C ALA A 121 -7.04 -11.40 20.32
N LYS A 122 -8.01 -12.19 19.84
CA LYS A 122 -8.09 -12.60 18.43
C LYS A 122 -8.41 -11.42 17.52
N THR A 123 -9.41 -10.61 17.86
CA THR A 123 -9.78 -9.39 17.14
C THR A 123 -8.60 -8.41 17.09
N LYS A 124 -7.92 -8.21 18.22
CA LYS A 124 -6.71 -7.37 18.30
C LYS A 124 -5.59 -7.88 17.40
N ALA A 125 -5.29 -9.17 17.42
CA ALA A 125 -4.26 -9.76 16.56
C ALA A 125 -4.59 -9.58 15.08
N GLN A 126 -5.86 -9.80 14.71
CA GLN A 126 -6.33 -9.65 13.34
C GLN A 126 -6.26 -8.19 12.86
N ARG A 127 -6.61 -7.24 13.72
CA ARG A 127 -6.49 -5.80 13.47
C ARG A 127 -5.05 -5.39 13.17
N GLU A 128 -4.08 -5.86 13.94
CA GLU A 128 -2.67 -5.56 13.69
C GLU A 128 -2.16 -6.14 12.37
N ARG A 129 -2.63 -7.31 11.95
CA ARG A 129 -2.29 -7.88 10.63
C ARG A 129 -2.80 -7.01 9.50
N ILE A 130 -4.08 -6.65 9.53
CA ILE A 130 -4.70 -5.78 8.51
C ILE A 130 -3.95 -4.44 8.43
N ARG A 131 -3.64 -3.84 9.59
CA ARG A 131 -2.84 -2.62 9.66
C ARG A 131 -1.47 -2.79 8.99
N GLY A 132 -0.79 -3.90 9.26
CA GLY A 132 0.48 -4.26 8.63
C GLY A 132 0.39 -4.32 7.10
N TYR A 133 -0.68 -4.91 6.56
CA TYR A 133 -0.92 -4.93 5.12
C TYR A 133 -1.07 -3.52 4.53
N PHE A 134 -1.80 -2.61 5.18
CA PHE A 134 -1.95 -1.24 4.66
C PHE A 134 -0.68 -0.41 4.73
N VAL A 135 0.11 -0.58 5.80
CA VAL A 135 1.42 0.08 5.89
C VAL A 135 2.33 -0.37 4.74
N GLU A 136 2.36 -1.66 4.45
CA GLU A 136 3.15 -2.18 3.33
C GLU A 136 2.56 -1.76 1.97
N LEU A 137 1.23 -1.77 1.84
CA LEU A 137 0.56 -1.32 0.62
C LEU A 137 0.94 0.13 0.29
N ASN A 138 0.93 1.02 1.28
CA ASN A 138 1.32 2.41 1.10
C ASN A 138 2.78 2.54 0.64
N LYS A 139 3.72 1.80 1.25
CA LYS A 139 5.13 1.79 0.81
C LYS A 139 5.27 1.40 -0.66
N ARG A 140 4.43 0.49 -1.15
CA ARG A 140 4.50 0.04 -2.54
C ARG A 140 3.84 0.99 -3.51
N ILE A 141 2.71 1.55 -3.13
CA ILE A 141 2.09 2.64 -3.88
C ILE A 141 3.09 3.80 -4.04
N ASP A 142 3.80 4.18 -2.97
CA ASP A 142 4.82 5.24 -3.04
C ASP A 142 5.95 4.90 -4.02
N ARG A 143 6.38 3.63 -4.07
CA ARG A 143 7.38 3.16 -5.06
C ARG A 143 6.82 3.21 -6.48
N GLU A 144 5.59 2.76 -6.71
CA GLU A 144 4.97 2.81 -8.05
C GLU A 144 4.75 4.24 -8.54
N ILE A 145 4.28 5.14 -7.68
CA ILE A 145 4.17 6.58 -7.98
C ILE A 145 5.53 7.15 -8.38
N THR A 146 6.59 6.79 -7.65
CA THR A 146 7.95 7.26 -7.96
C THR A 146 8.41 6.78 -9.34
N LYS A 147 8.19 5.50 -9.67
CA LYS A 147 8.51 4.94 -11.00
C LYS A 147 7.76 5.67 -12.10
N ILE A 148 6.45 5.86 -11.96
CA ILE A 148 5.62 6.53 -12.97
C ILE A 148 6.10 7.97 -13.20
N LYS A 149 6.41 8.71 -12.12
CA LYS A 149 6.94 10.08 -12.21
C LYS A 149 8.28 10.14 -12.96
N LEU A 150 9.21 9.23 -12.67
CA LEU A 150 10.51 9.16 -13.34
C LEU A 150 10.35 8.81 -14.83
N LEU A 151 9.49 7.84 -15.15
CA LEU A 151 9.18 7.47 -16.53
C LEU A 151 8.61 8.67 -17.29
N TRP A 152 7.67 9.39 -16.69
CA TRP A 152 7.07 10.58 -17.30
C TRP A 152 8.09 11.67 -17.61
N GLN A 153 8.95 12.00 -16.65
CA GLN A 153 10.04 12.96 -16.85
C GLN A 153 10.96 12.57 -18.00
N SER A 154 11.29 11.28 -18.11
CA SER A 154 12.16 10.77 -19.18
C SER A 154 11.51 10.88 -20.58
N VAL A 155 10.19 10.74 -20.67
CA VAL A 155 9.43 10.90 -21.92
C VAL A 155 9.38 12.37 -22.34
N GLN A 156 9.18 13.29 -21.39
CA GLN A 156 9.13 14.73 -21.66
C GLN A 156 10.47 15.28 -22.16
N VAL A 157 11.60 14.86 -21.55
CA VAL A 157 12.96 15.25 -21.97
C VAL A 157 13.24 14.84 -23.41
N LYS A 158 12.74 13.67 -23.86
CA LYS A 158 12.89 13.21 -25.25
C LYS A 158 12.07 14.02 -26.25
N ARG A 159 10.96 14.65 -25.82
CA ARG A 159 10.08 15.46 -26.66
C ARG A 159 10.55 16.91 -26.83
N THR A 160 11.43 17.41 -25.96
CA THR A 160 12.00 18.76 -26.10
C THR A 160 13.03 18.77 -27.23
N PRO A 161 12.85 19.57 -28.31
CA PRO A 161 13.86 19.69 -29.36
C PRO A 161 15.15 20.23 -28.75
N LYS A 162 16.29 19.57 -29.00
CA LYS A 162 17.60 20.18 -28.74
C LYS A 162 17.70 21.42 -29.62
N ILE A 163 17.63 22.61 -29.02
CA ILE A 163 18.00 23.85 -29.69
C ILE A 163 19.49 23.72 -30.00
N ILE A 164 19.82 23.37 -31.25
CA ILE A 164 21.19 23.47 -31.73
C ILE A 164 21.41 24.96 -31.97
N GLU A 165 22.06 25.63 -31.03
CA GLU A 165 22.58 26.98 -31.25
C GLU A 165 23.54 26.91 -32.45
N ALA A 166 23.10 27.45 -33.58
CA ALA A 166 23.94 27.61 -34.75
C ALA A 166 25.09 28.56 -34.39
N THR A 167 26.29 28.00 -34.26
CA THR A 167 27.51 28.79 -34.05
C THR A 167 27.67 29.72 -35.26
N PRO A 168 27.82 31.04 -35.08
CA PRO A 168 28.04 31.93 -36.21
C PRO A 168 29.40 31.58 -36.83
N LYS A 169 29.39 31.15 -38.10
CA LYS A 169 30.64 31.03 -38.86
C LYS A 169 31.24 32.43 -39.00
N ARG A 170 32.44 32.61 -38.46
CA ARG A 170 33.32 33.74 -38.77
C ARG A 170 34.14 33.41 -40.01
#